data_AF-A0A4R5AHJ5-F1
#
_entry.id   AF-A0A4R5AHJ5-F1
#
_cell.length_a   1.000
_cell.length_b   1.000
_cell.length_c   1.000
_cell.angle_alpha   90.00
_cell.angle_beta   90.00
_cell.angle_gamma   90.00
#
_symmetry.space_group_name_H-M   'P 1'
#
loop_
_entity.id
_entity.type
_entity.pdbx_description
1 polymer ?
#
loop_
_entity_poly.entity_id
_entity_poly.type
_entity_poly.pdbx_seq_one_letter_code
_entity_poly.pdbx_strand_id
1 'polypeptide(L)'
;MRPRRTIPVLLTALAVAAPMSIAGSMGAALAEVVLPAPTVASADYPADASWHGGVGVYGDFTFDDPSDQAVQYSVNISGQPGLNLPTQDGAPVTVPIAPYRGGPVILDVQSLGPAGEVSPRTTYEFRVWTGNGAKAHWRLDEPTGARELAAETPEGDEPVTARAVGRVATGAEGQLGTGARLTGGHADSAPLVDTSKSFTVSAWARPTSERDSVVVAATGRRKNAFSLRSRDGHWAFVKSDADSRGAATTQAVAEQPVYPGTWAHLIGSYDATQKRLRLYVNGTLASDVASGESAWNAQGRLRIGAGVRPHAHPFRGGLDEVRVYDRIIVPKEAAELQTVPAHVRGRWKFDVDGADDSTFGNAMALRGGAAVDPAAGADWSSPAGLMLTGTGAYAETAGPVIRTDRSFTLSVWVDTERLPAKAATLLSLPGEKVNRLALRFQPGSEPGRYAWQAAMADSDSPDAKVTVAEHTGVSGSWDHLAVVYDGPTRTMTLYVNEQPDEGRSVKTEVGAFGAKGALQVGRSAIGDPEYWPGPVDDVWAFQGALTWQQISGLRPDAPTWG
;
A
#
# COMPACT_ATOMS: atom_id res chain seq x y z
N MET A 1 44.76 0.79 -1.53
CA MET A 1 45.44 1.75 -2.42
C MET A 1 45.24 1.35 -3.88
N ARG A 2 44.36 2.07 -4.59
CA ARG A 2 44.29 2.24 -6.05
C ARG A 2 43.63 3.61 -6.27
N PRO A 3 44.15 4.49 -7.17
CA PRO A 3 43.77 5.90 -7.16
C PRO A 3 42.48 6.17 -7.95
N ARG A 4 41.70 7.13 -7.44
CA ARG A 4 40.54 7.74 -8.11
C ARG A 4 41.02 8.56 -9.31
N ARG A 5 40.43 8.32 -10.49
CA ARG A 5 40.60 9.17 -11.67
C ARG A 5 39.58 10.32 -11.60
N THR A 6 40.09 11.53 -11.45
CA THR A 6 39.39 12.80 -11.68
C THR A 6 39.44 13.14 -13.18
N ILE A 7 38.31 13.57 -13.75
CA ILE A 7 38.18 14.06 -15.12
C ILE A 7 38.20 15.59 -15.06
N PRO A 8 39.03 16.31 -15.85
CA PRO A 8 38.98 17.77 -15.91
C PRO A 8 37.93 18.22 -16.93
N VAL A 9 37.10 19.19 -16.52
CA VAL A 9 36.21 19.96 -17.41
C VAL A 9 37.05 21.08 -18.03
N LEU A 10 37.19 21.10 -19.35
CA LEU A 10 37.76 22.23 -20.10
C LEU A 10 36.65 23.27 -20.33
N LEU A 11 36.79 24.45 -19.73
CA LEU A 11 36.09 25.67 -20.13
C LEU A 11 36.91 26.35 -21.24
N THR A 12 36.40 26.37 -22.47
CA THR A 12 36.93 27.24 -23.54
C THR A 12 36.19 28.56 -23.52
N ALA A 13 36.88 29.62 -23.07
CA ALA A 13 36.46 31.01 -23.24
C ALA A 13 36.82 31.46 -24.66
N LEU A 14 35.81 31.90 -25.43
CA LEU A 14 36.02 32.59 -26.70
C LEU A 14 35.81 34.09 -26.46
N ALA A 15 36.90 34.85 -26.41
CA ALA A 15 36.88 36.31 -26.44
C ALA A 15 36.82 36.77 -27.90
N VAL A 16 35.79 37.52 -28.28
CA VAL A 16 35.74 38.25 -29.55
C VAL A 16 35.71 39.74 -29.23
N ALA A 17 36.63 40.46 -29.86
CA ALA A 17 36.91 41.86 -29.68
C ALA A 17 35.77 42.76 -30.22
N ALA A 18 35.54 43.87 -29.52
CA ALA A 18 34.70 44.97 -29.97
C ALA A 18 35.48 45.96 -30.86
N PRO A 19 34.78 46.66 -31.77
CA PRO A 19 35.09 48.05 -32.05
C PRO A 19 33.88 48.99 -31.79
N MET A 20 34.15 50.08 -31.06
CA MET A 20 33.42 51.37 -31.06
C MET A 20 33.68 52.09 -32.41
N SER A 21 32.87 52.93 -33.03
CA SER A 21 31.54 53.53 -32.86
C SER A 21 31.17 54.17 -34.22
N ILE A 22 29.90 54.50 -34.49
CA ILE A 22 29.42 55.80 -35.04
C ILE A 22 27.88 55.78 -35.07
N ALA A 23 27.30 56.89 -34.63
CA ALA A 23 25.88 57.12 -34.40
C ALA A 23 25.03 57.06 -35.68
N GLY A 24 23.85 56.44 -35.54
CA GLY A 24 22.74 56.51 -36.49
C GLY A 24 21.45 56.16 -35.76
N SER A 25 20.60 57.16 -35.56
CA SER A 25 19.33 57.10 -34.85
C SER A 25 18.39 55.99 -35.36
N MET A 26 17.91 55.15 -34.45
CA MET A 26 16.47 54.93 -34.20
C MET A 26 16.36 54.15 -32.90
N GLY A 27 15.72 54.74 -31.90
CA GLY A 27 15.29 54.00 -30.71
C GLY A 27 14.26 52.97 -31.14
N ALA A 28 14.68 51.73 -31.33
CA ALA A 28 13.77 50.61 -31.15
C ALA A 28 13.57 50.51 -29.63
N ALA A 29 12.46 51.08 -29.14
CA ALA A 29 11.90 50.58 -27.90
C ALA A 29 11.81 49.05 -28.08
N LEU A 30 12.49 48.29 -27.22
CA LEU A 30 12.18 46.87 -27.09
C LEU A 30 10.68 46.85 -26.79
N ALA A 31 9.87 46.42 -27.76
CA ALA A 31 8.44 46.30 -27.53
C ALA A 31 8.29 45.35 -26.33
N GLU A 32 7.66 45.84 -25.27
CA GLU A 32 7.36 45.04 -24.11
C GLU A 32 6.55 43.84 -24.59
N VAL A 33 7.07 42.63 -24.38
CA VAL A 33 6.39 41.39 -24.76
C VAL A 33 5.18 41.25 -23.85
N VAL A 34 3.99 41.43 -24.42
CA VAL A 34 2.72 41.29 -23.69
C VAL A 34 2.10 39.97 -24.11
N LEU A 35 2.20 38.97 -23.24
CA LEU A 35 1.61 37.65 -23.50
C LEU A 35 0.11 37.65 -23.16
N PRO A 36 -0.77 37.31 -24.11
CA PRO A 36 -2.17 37.02 -23.83
C PRO A 36 -2.31 35.70 -23.07
N ALA A 37 -3.49 35.47 -22.48
CA ALA A 37 -3.78 34.17 -21.86
C ALA A 37 -3.72 33.05 -22.94
N PRO A 38 -3.03 31.92 -22.66
CA PRO A 38 -2.94 30.83 -23.62
C PRO A 38 -4.29 30.18 -23.87
N THR A 39 -4.49 29.60 -25.04
CA THR A 39 -5.65 28.74 -25.30
C THR A 39 -5.35 27.30 -24.88
N VAL A 40 -6.40 26.58 -24.47
CA VAL A 40 -6.33 25.18 -24.05
C VAL A 40 -7.44 24.43 -24.76
N ALA A 41 -7.11 23.31 -25.41
CA ALA A 41 -8.08 22.47 -26.08
C ALA A 41 -7.81 20.98 -25.83
N SER A 42 -8.87 20.19 -25.69
CA SER A 42 -8.82 18.73 -25.67
C SER A 42 -10.11 18.18 -26.28
N ALA A 43 -9.97 17.21 -27.17
CA ALA A 43 -11.11 16.47 -27.71
C ALA A 43 -11.52 15.31 -26.79
N ASP A 44 -10.58 14.74 -26.05
CA ASP A 44 -10.81 13.62 -25.13
C ASP A 44 -11.40 14.09 -23.80
N TYR A 45 -11.07 15.30 -23.38
CA TYR A 45 -11.51 15.93 -22.14
C TYR A 45 -11.96 17.37 -22.39
N PRO A 46 -13.03 17.60 -23.18
CA PRO A 46 -13.50 18.95 -23.47
C PRO A 46 -13.92 19.67 -22.18
N ALA A 47 -13.72 20.99 -22.16
CA ALA A 47 -14.15 21.86 -21.06
C ALA A 47 -15.67 22.06 -21.09
N ASP A 48 -16.40 21.02 -20.69
CA ASP A 48 -17.85 21.02 -20.58
C ASP A 48 -18.31 20.43 -19.23
N ALA A 49 -19.62 20.33 -19.05
CA ALA A 49 -20.21 19.76 -17.83
C ALA A 49 -20.36 18.22 -17.88
N SER A 50 -19.96 17.59 -18.98
CA SER A 50 -20.06 16.14 -19.20
C SER A 50 -18.89 15.42 -18.57
N TRP A 51 -19.07 14.14 -18.27
CA TRP A 51 -18.02 13.30 -17.69
C TRP A 51 -17.31 12.49 -18.78
N HIS A 52 -15.99 12.56 -18.80
CA HIS A 52 -15.15 11.95 -19.84
C HIS A 52 -14.12 11.00 -19.26
N GLY A 53 -13.63 10.10 -20.12
CA GLY A 53 -12.51 9.20 -19.84
C GLY A 53 -12.58 8.53 -18.48
N GLY A 54 -11.47 8.59 -17.74
CA GLY A 54 -11.39 8.08 -16.38
C GLY A 54 -10.00 8.29 -15.76
N VAL A 55 -9.88 8.03 -14.46
CA VAL A 55 -8.58 8.05 -13.76
C VAL A 55 -7.58 7.14 -14.47
N GLY A 56 -6.37 7.65 -14.75
CA GLY A 56 -5.33 6.90 -15.44
C GLY A 56 -5.55 6.67 -16.94
N VAL A 57 -6.54 7.32 -17.55
CA VAL A 57 -6.76 7.28 -19.02
C VAL A 57 -6.20 8.56 -19.64
N TYR A 58 -5.28 8.40 -20.60
CA TYR A 58 -4.70 9.54 -21.31
C TYR A 58 -5.70 10.20 -22.26
N GLY A 59 -5.61 11.52 -22.33
CA GLY A 59 -6.20 12.33 -23.40
C GLY A 59 -5.25 13.45 -23.79
N ASP A 60 -5.34 13.90 -25.03
CA ASP A 60 -4.44 14.90 -25.58
C ASP A 60 -4.93 16.31 -25.25
N PHE A 61 -4.01 17.14 -24.75
CA PHE A 61 -4.25 18.56 -24.46
C PHE A 61 -3.29 19.42 -25.28
N THR A 62 -3.85 20.35 -26.03
CA THR A 62 -3.10 21.32 -26.82
C THR A 62 -3.11 22.67 -26.10
N PHE A 63 -1.91 23.22 -25.92
CA PHE A 63 -1.66 24.54 -25.35
C PHE A 63 -1.07 25.43 -26.42
N ASP A 64 -1.60 26.63 -26.59
CA ASP A 64 -1.21 27.54 -27.66
C ASP A 64 -1.17 28.99 -27.17
N ASP A 65 -0.13 29.73 -27.54
CA ASP A 65 0.02 31.15 -27.25
C ASP A 65 -0.34 31.94 -28.51
N PRO A 66 -1.50 32.64 -28.53
CA PRO A 66 -1.97 33.31 -29.74
C PRO A 66 -1.12 34.52 -30.15
N SER A 67 -0.10 34.89 -29.36
CA SER A 67 0.87 35.94 -29.72
C SER A 67 2.14 35.44 -30.39
N ASP A 68 2.36 34.11 -30.46
CA ASP A 68 3.57 33.49 -31.02
C ASP A 68 4.87 33.97 -30.34
N GLN A 69 4.86 34.18 -29.02
CA GLN A 69 5.98 34.77 -28.27
C GLN A 69 6.47 33.92 -27.10
N ALA A 70 5.66 32.98 -26.61
CA ALA A 70 6.01 32.16 -25.48
C ALA A 70 7.20 31.24 -25.78
N VAL A 71 7.99 30.96 -24.74
CA VAL A 71 9.05 29.93 -24.75
C VAL A 71 8.68 28.72 -23.91
N GLN A 72 7.63 28.82 -23.10
CA GLN A 72 7.15 27.73 -22.25
C GLN A 72 5.67 27.90 -21.87
N TYR A 73 4.94 26.80 -21.74
CA TYR A 73 3.68 26.73 -21.01
C TYR A 73 3.91 26.13 -19.61
N SER A 74 3.46 26.82 -18.57
CA SER A 74 3.35 26.29 -17.22
C SER A 74 1.93 25.80 -16.99
N VAL A 75 1.78 24.51 -16.71
CA VAL A 75 0.49 23.84 -16.52
C VAL A 75 0.42 23.30 -15.11
N ASN A 76 -0.39 23.91 -14.25
CA ASN A 76 -0.73 23.34 -12.96
C ASN A 76 -1.97 22.47 -13.10
N ILE A 77 -1.95 21.27 -12.53
CA ILE A 77 -3.04 20.29 -12.64
C ILE A 77 -3.51 19.91 -11.24
N SER A 78 -4.80 20.12 -10.96
CA SER A 78 -5.35 19.90 -9.62
C SER A 78 -5.12 18.47 -9.11
N GLY A 79 -4.32 18.31 -8.06
CA GLY A 79 -4.09 17.03 -7.40
C GLY A 79 -3.04 16.11 -8.07
N GLN A 80 -2.25 16.62 -9.00
CA GLN A 80 -1.11 15.89 -9.58
C GLN A 80 0.04 16.84 -9.94
N PRO A 81 1.26 16.33 -10.21
CA PRO A 81 2.38 17.18 -10.58
C PRO A 81 2.08 18.02 -11.83
N GLY A 82 2.45 19.30 -11.79
CA GLY A 82 2.35 20.20 -12.93
C GLY A 82 3.38 19.87 -14.02
N LEU A 83 3.19 20.47 -15.20
CA LEU A 83 4.05 20.33 -16.36
C LEU A 83 4.66 21.68 -16.75
N ASN A 84 5.93 21.65 -17.16
CA ASN A 84 6.60 22.77 -17.80
C ASN A 84 6.93 22.32 -19.22
N LEU A 85 6.25 22.91 -20.20
CA LEU A 85 6.27 22.47 -21.59
C LEU A 85 7.01 23.52 -22.43
N PRO A 86 8.25 23.26 -22.88
CA PRO A 86 8.95 24.20 -23.74
C PRO A 86 8.21 24.33 -25.07
N THR A 87 8.16 25.54 -25.58
CA THR A 87 7.67 25.85 -26.93
C THR A 87 8.63 26.81 -27.63
N GLN A 88 8.57 26.86 -28.95
CA GLN A 88 9.33 27.80 -29.76
C GLN A 88 8.34 28.79 -30.37
N ASP A 89 8.55 30.07 -30.11
CA ASP A 89 7.76 31.17 -30.67
C ASP A 89 6.25 30.95 -30.46
N GLY A 90 5.85 30.55 -29.26
CA GLY A 90 4.45 30.32 -28.89
C GLY A 90 3.74 29.19 -29.62
N ALA A 91 4.45 28.34 -30.37
CA ALA A 91 3.83 27.27 -31.14
C ALA A 91 2.95 26.35 -30.27
N PRO A 92 1.86 25.77 -30.83
CA PRO A 92 1.02 24.82 -30.13
C PRO A 92 1.82 23.60 -29.65
N VAL A 93 1.70 23.27 -28.36
CA VAL A 93 2.26 22.05 -27.78
C VAL A 93 1.12 21.13 -27.37
N THR A 94 1.09 19.94 -27.96
CA THR A 94 0.15 18.88 -27.58
C THR A 94 0.83 17.86 -26.71
N VAL A 95 0.27 17.59 -25.53
CA VAL A 95 0.77 16.54 -24.62
C VAL A 95 -0.36 15.66 -24.09
N PRO A 96 -0.09 14.36 -23.92
CA PRO A 96 -1.03 13.45 -23.31
C PRO A 96 -1.01 13.61 -21.79
N ILE A 97 -2.17 13.79 -21.19
CA ILE A 97 -2.36 13.90 -19.73
C ILE A 97 -3.34 12.81 -19.27
N ALA A 98 -2.93 12.04 -18.25
CA ALA A 98 -3.80 11.09 -17.56
C ALA A 98 -4.20 11.67 -16.20
N PRO A 99 -5.49 11.92 -15.93
CA PRO A 99 -5.93 12.45 -14.64
C PRO A 99 -5.72 11.46 -13.49
N TYR A 100 -5.27 11.93 -12.33
CA TYR A 100 -5.04 11.11 -11.12
C TYR A 100 -6.24 11.01 -10.18
N ARG A 101 -7.34 11.69 -10.50
CA ARG A 101 -8.55 11.70 -9.69
C ARG A 101 -9.81 11.79 -10.54
N GLY A 102 -10.89 11.20 -10.03
CA GLY A 102 -12.22 11.43 -10.55
C GLY A 102 -12.81 12.74 -10.01
N GLY A 103 -13.85 13.23 -10.66
CA GLY A 103 -14.49 14.50 -10.37
C GLY A 103 -13.96 15.64 -11.24
N PRO A 104 -14.22 16.90 -10.86
CA PRO A 104 -13.68 18.06 -11.55
C PRO A 104 -12.16 18.09 -11.48
N VAL A 105 -11.51 18.32 -12.62
CA VAL A 105 -10.07 18.53 -12.75
C VAL A 105 -9.85 19.87 -13.41
N ILE A 106 -8.93 20.65 -12.83
CA ILE A 106 -8.63 22.01 -13.28
C ILE A 106 -7.20 22.04 -13.80
N LEU A 107 -7.02 22.53 -15.03
CA LEU A 107 -5.73 22.98 -15.57
C LEU A 107 -5.66 24.49 -15.48
N ASP A 108 -4.69 24.99 -14.72
CA ASP A 108 -4.34 26.40 -14.70
C ASP A 108 -3.08 26.58 -15.55
N VAL A 109 -3.23 27.28 -16.69
CA VAL A 109 -2.20 27.41 -17.72
C VAL A 109 -1.75 28.85 -17.86
N GLN A 110 -0.44 29.06 -17.93
CA GLN A 110 0.17 30.36 -18.23
C GLN A 110 1.31 30.18 -19.26
N SER A 111 1.43 31.14 -20.16
CA SER A 111 2.57 31.27 -21.07
C SER A 111 3.69 32.05 -20.38
N LEU A 112 4.94 31.65 -20.62
CA LEU A 112 6.14 32.36 -20.17
C LEU A 112 6.94 32.85 -21.37
N GLY A 113 7.38 34.10 -21.31
CA GLY A 113 8.14 34.77 -22.37
C GLY A 113 9.65 34.65 -22.18
N PRO A 114 10.44 35.06 -23.18
CA PRO A 114 11.89 34.90 -23.18
C PRO A 114 12.61 35.74 -22.10
N ALA A 115 12.01 36.82 -21.60
CA ALA A 115 12.57 37.64 -20.52
C ALA A 115 11.91 37.38 -19.15
N GLY A 116 11.08 36.32 -19.04
CA GLY A 116 10.37 35.95 -17.82
C GLY A 116 9.01 36.62 -17.67
N GLU A 117 8.46 37.18 -18.74
CA GLU A 117 7.07 37.65 -18.82
C GLU A 117 6.12 36.50 -18.54
N VAL A 118 5.01 36.76 -17.86
CA VAL A 118 4.01 35.73 -17.52
C VAL A 118 2.64 36.23 -17.97
N SER A 119 1.93 35.42 -18.75
CA SER A 119 0.58 35.75 -19.20
C SER A 119 -0.44 35.76 -18.05
N PRO A 120 -1.63 36.36 -18.25
CA PRO A 120 -2.81 35.98 -17.50
C PRO A 120 -3.07 34.47 -17.60
N ARG A 121 -3.79 33.94 -16.61
CA ARG A 121 -4.09 32.51 -16.50
C ARG A 121 -5.32 32.13 -17.33
N THR A 122 -5.22 30.99 -17.99
CA THR A 122 -6.37 30.24 -18.50
C THR A 122 -6.69 29.10 -17.57
N THR A 123 -7.94 29.06 -17.10
CA THR A 123 -8.46 27.96 -16.28
C THR A 123 -9.34 27.08 -17.16
N TYR A 124 -8.90 25.83 -17.34
CA TYR A 124 -9.59 24.82 -18.12
C TYR A 124 -10.12 23.73 -17.19
N GLU A 125 -11.43 23.69 -16.99
CA GLU A 125 -12.09 22.71 -16.12
C GLU A 125 -12.78 21.63 -16.97
N PHE A 126 -12.54 20.37 -16.62
CA PHE A 126 -13.23 19.21 -17.20
C PHE A 126 -13.57 18.20 -16.11
N ARG A 127 -14.48 17.26 -16.38
CA ARG A 127 -14.91 16.25 -15.39
C ARG A 127 -14.49 14.85 -15.81
N VAL A 128 -13.94 14.10 -14.85
CA VAL A 128 -13.32 12.79 -15.09
C VAL A 128 -14.06 11.73 -14.29
N TRP A 129 -14.47 10.63 -14.93
CA TRP A 129 -15.00 9.49 -14.18
C TRP A 129 -13.96 8.92 -13.21
N THR A 130 -14.40 8.29 -12.12
CA THR A 130 -13.49 7.54 -11.23
C THR A 130 -12.79 6.38 -11.95
N GLY A 131 -13.25 6.01 -13.16
CA GLY A 131 -12.71 4.94 -14.00
C GLY A 131 -13.66 3.73 -14.05
N ASN A 132 -13.55 2.91 -15.10
CA ASN A 132 -14.43 1.75 -15.33
C ASN A 132 -14.06 0.51 -14.48
N GLY A 133 -13.29 0.67 -13.40
CA GLY A 133 -12.77 -0.46 -12.61
C GLY A 133 -11.80 -1.35 -13.42
N ALA A 134 -11.61 -2.59 -12.98
CA ALA A 134 -10.79 -3.56 -13.68
C ALA A 134 -11.57 -4.19 -14.86
N LYS A 135 -10.90 -4.46 -15.97
CA LYS A 135 -11.45 -5.25 -17.08
C LYS A 135 -11.79 -6.68 -16.68
N ALA A 136 -11.07 -7.20 -15.69
CA ALA A 136 -11.39 -8.44 -15.00
C ALA A 136 -10.80 -8.40 -13.60
N HIS A 137 -11.60 -8.80 -12.60
CA HIS A 137 -11.16 -9.03 -11.23
C HIS A 137 -11.57 -10.44 -10.80
N TRP A 138 -10.60 -11.35 -10.75
CA TRP A 138 -10.78 -12.66 -10.15
C TRP A 138 -10.51 -12.58 -8.66
N ARG A 139 -11.59 -12.66 -7.86
CA ARG A 139 -11.48 -12.82 -6.40
C ARG A 139 -10.87 -14.16 -6.00
N LEU A 140 -10.94 -15.18 -6.87
CA LEU A 140 -10.44 -16.54 -6.57
C LEU A 140 -11.14 -17.20 -5.36
N ASP A 141 -12.35 -16.73 -5.06
CA ASP A 141 -13.19 -17.13 -3.93
C ASP A 141 -14.04 -18.39 -4.21
N GLU A 142 -13.76 -19.10 -5.30
CA GLU A 142 -14.57 -20.25 -5.68
C GLU A 142 -14.48 -21.39 -4.64
N PRO A 143 -15.56 -22.14 -4.41
CA PRO A 143 -15.56 -23.25 -3.47
C PRO A 143 -14.54 -24.33 -3.87
N THR A 144 -14.15 -25.16 -2.90
CA THR A 144 -13.19 -26.23 -3.09
C THR A 144 -13.55 -27.14 -4.27
N GLY A 145 -12.62 -27.29 -5.20
CA GLY A 145 -12.75 -28.18 -6.37
C GLY A 145 -13.22 -27.51 -7.65
N ALA A 146 -13.62 -26.23 -7.59
CA ALA A 146 -13.93 -25.43 -8.77
C ALA A 146 -12.77 -25.39 -9.78
N ARG A 147 -13.13 -25.38 -11.07
CA ARG A 147 -12.19 -25.38 -12.21
C ARG A 147 -12.40 -24.20 -13.15
N GLU A 148 -13.50 -23.50 -13.02
CA GLU A 148 -13.79 -22.25 -13.71
C GLU A 148 -13.78 -21.15 -12.65
N LEU A 149 -13.03 -20.10 -12.92
CA LEU A 149 -12.82 -18.97 -12.02
C LEU A 149 -13.44 -17.76 -12.70
N ALA A 150 -14.50 -17.23 -12.10
CA ALA A 150 -15.24 -16.12 -12.68
C ALA A 150 -14.56 -14.80 -12.30
N ALA A 151 -14.44 -13.89 -13.26
CA ALA A 151 -14.04 -12.52 -12.98
C ALA A 151 -15.28 -11.65 -12.79
N GLU A 152 -15.20 -10.73 -11.83
CA GLU A 152 -16.03 -9.53 -11.84
C GLU A 152 -15.58 -8.63 -12.99
N THR A 153 -16.54 -8.08 -13.72
CA THR A 153 -16.33 -7.25 -14.91
C THR A 153 -17.20 -6.00 -14.80
N PRO A 154 -16.88 -4.91 -15.53
CA PRO A 154 -17.72 -3.73 -15.55
C PRO A 154 -19.14 -4.05 -16.04
N GLU A 155 -20.14 -3.34 -15.54
CA GLU A 155 -21.53 -3.57 -15.94
C GLU A 155 -21.69 -3.40 -17.46
N GLY A 156 -22.24 -4.43 -18.12
CA GLY A 156 -22.44 -4.46 -19.57
C GLY A 156 -21.27 -5.03 -20.39
N ASP A 157 -20.10 -5.30 -19.78
CA ASP A 157 -19.01 -6.02 -20.44
C ASP A 157 -19.32 -7.54 -20.50
N GLU A 158 -18.73 -8.23 -21.48
CA GLU A 158 -18.86 -9.68 -21.63
C GLU A 158 -18.26 -10.44 -20.44
N PRO A 159 -18.89 -11.53 -19.96
CA PRO A 159 -18.35 -12.32 -18.85
C PRO A 159 -16.94 -12.86 -19.15
N VAL A 160 -16.02 -12.64 -18.22
CA VAL A 160 -14.65 -13.16 -18.30
C VAL A 160 -14.47 -14.32 -17.34
N THR A 161 -13.91 -15.43 -17.84
CA THR A 161 -13.56 -16.60 -17.03
C THR A 161 -12.11 -17.03 -17.26
N ALA A 162 -11.51 -17.62 -16.22
CA ALA A 162 -10.23 -18.32 -16.30
C ALA A 162 -10.42 -19.79 -15.95
N ARG A 163 -9.81 -20.70 -16.72
CA ARG A 163 -9.92 -22.14 -16.48
C ARG A 163 -8.68 -22.67 -15.79
N ALA A 164 -8.86 -23.30 -14.64
CA ALA A 164 -7.79 -23.95 -13.89
C ALA A 164 -7.23 -25.19 -14.63
N VAL A 165 -5.90 -25.26 -14.74
CA VAL A 165 -5.14 -26.30 -15.41
C VAL A 165 -4.09 -26.88 -14.45
N GLY A 166 -4.10 -28.21 -14.31
CA GLY A 166 -3.17 -28.91 -13.43
C GLY A 166 -3.51 -28.75 -11.94
N ARG A 167 -2.47 -28.51 -11.12
CA ARG A 167 -2.56 -28.50 -9.65
C ARG A 167 -2.91 -27.11 -9.10
N VAL A 168 -4.19 -26.77 -9.19
CA VAL A 168 -4.83 -25.60 -8.60
C VAL A 168 -5.90 -26.09 -7.62
N ALA A 169 -5.87 -25.62 -6.37
CA ALA A 169 -6.89 -25.90 -5.37
C ALA A 169 -7.58 -24.59 -4.97
N THR A 170 -8.87 -24.47 -5.29
CA THR A 170 -9.75 -23.36 -4.90
C THR A 170 -10.32 -23.58 -3.49
N GLY A 171 -10.95 -22.56 -2.91
CA GLY A 171 -11.42 -22.58 -1.53
C GLY A 171 -10.30 -22.70 -0.51
N ALA A 172 -9.06 -22.43 -0.93
CA ALA A 172 -7.91 -22.38 -0.03
C ALA A 172 -7.92 -21.05 0.74
N GLU A 173 -6.99 -20.91 1.68
CA GLU A 173 -6.79 -19.66 2.41
C GLU A 173 -6.40 -18.52 1.44
N GLY A 174 -7.23 -17.46 1.34
CA GLY A 174 -7.00 -16.22 0.60
C GLY A 174 -6.51 -15.07 1.50
N GLN A 175 -6.03 -13.98 0.92
CA GLN A 175 -5.79 -12.73 1.64
C GLN A 175 -7.11 -12.09 2.06
N LEU A 176 -8.10 -12.08 1.16
CA LEU A 176 -9.49 -11.72 1.39
C LEU A 176 -10.34 -12.97 1.19
N GLY A 177 -11.08 -13.40 2.21
CA GLY A 177 -11.90 -14.61 2.11
C GLY A 177 -11.08 -15.87 1.79
N THR A 178 -11.42 -16.53 0.68
CA THR A 178 -10.76 -17.71 0.15
C THR A 178 -9.91 -17.35 -1.07
N GLY A 179 -9.08 -18.28 -1.54
CA GLY A 179 -8.21 -18.05 -2.67
C GLY A 179 -7.79 -19.34 -3.37
N ALA A 180 -6.84 -19.21 -4.30
CA ALA A 180 -6.28 -20.35 -5.02
C ALA A 180 -4.89 -20.72 -4.49
N ARG A 181 -4.72 -21.98 -4.08
CA ARG A 181 -3.40 -22.56 -3.79
C ARG A 181 -2.86 -23.31 -5.00
N LEU A 182 -1.72 -22.87 -5.52
CA LEU A 182 -1.05 -23.49 -6.66
C LEU A 182 0.13 -24.34 -6.19
N THR A 183 0.29 -25.52 -6.79
CA THR A 183 1.45 -26.40 -6.58
C THR A 183 2.08 -26.81 -7.91
N GLY A 184 2.17 -25.85 -8.84
CA GLY A 184 2.65 -26.06 -10.20
C GLY A 184 1.54 -26.06 -11.28
N GLY A 185 0.29 -25.79 -10.91
CA GLY A 185 -0.81 -25.50 -11.85
C GLY A 185 -0.87 -24.03 -12.24
N HIS A 186 -1.84 -23.66 -13.06
CA HIS A 186 -2.16 -22.28 -13.45
C HIS A 186 -3.63 -22.16 -13.86
N ALA A 187 -4.14 -20.94 -14.03
CA ALA A 187 -5.41 -20.69 -14.70
C ALA A 187 -5.19 -19.90 -16.00
N ASP A 188 -5.98 -20.20 -17.02
CA ASP A 188 -5.86 -19.66 -18.37
C ASP A 188 -7.16 -18.92 -18.75
N SER A 189 -7.07 -17.64 -19.14
CA SER A 189 -8.17 -16.89 -19.75
C SER A 189 -7.83 -16.46 -21.18
N ALA A 190 -8.80 -15.89 -21.89
CA ALA A 190 -8.55 -15.18 -23.14
C ALA A 190 -7.63 -13.95 -22.91
N PRO A 191 -6.91 -13.46 -23.94
CA PRO A 191 -6.24 -12.17 -23.83
C PRO A 191 -7.26 -11.06 -23.52
N LEU A 192 -6.94 -10.18 -22.56
CA LEU A 192 -7.85 -9.12 -22.09
C LEU A 192 -7.44 -7.70 -22.46
N VAL A 193 -6.17 -7.50 -22.78
CA VAL A 193 -5.60 -6.17 -23.08
C VAL A 193 -4.67 -6.26 -24.27
N ASP A 194 -4.57 -5.17 -25.02
CA ASP A 194 -3.52 -4.98 -26.02
C ASP A 194 -2.21 -4.64 -25.30
N THR A 195 -1.29 -5.60 -25.21
CA THR A 195 -0.02 -5.42 -24.49
C THR A 195 0.97 -4.47 -25.18
N SER A 196 0.61 -3.92 -26.35
CA SER A 196 1.35 -2.81 -26.95
C SER A 196 0.91 -1.43 -26.45
N LYS A 197 -0.22 -1.34 -25.76
CA LYS A 197 -0.78 -0.12 -25.16
C LYS A 197 -0.54 -0.10 -23.65
N SER A 198 -0.99 0.96 -22.98
CA SER A 198 -0.92 1.05 -21.52
C SER A 198 -1.85 0.02 -20.87
N PHE A 199 -1.38 -0.62 -19.79
CA PHE A 199 -2.17 -1.58 -19.02
C PHE A 199 -1.59 -1.75 -17.62
N THR A 200 -2.40 -2.30 -16.72
CA THR A 200 -1.98 -2.67 -15.36
C THR A 200 -2.46 -4.09 -15.03
N VAL A 201 -1.64 -4.83 -14.29
CA VAL A 201 -2.04 -6.10 -13.65
C VAL A 201 -1.72 -6.04 -12.16
N SER A 202 -2.63 -6.51 -11.32
CA SER A 202 -2.37 -6.70 -9.89
C SER A 202 -2.74 -8.09 -9.40
N ALA A 203 -2.14 -8.51 -8.29
CA ALA A 203 -2.49 -9.73 -7.59
C ALA A 203 -1.98 -9.68 -6.14
N TRP A 204 -2.70 -10.33 -5.25
CA TRP A 204 -2.13 -10.78 -3.98
C TRP A 204 -1.41 -12.11 -4.20
N ALA A 205 -0.15 -12.21 -3.74
CA ALA A 205 0.66 -13.40 -3.89
C ALA A 205 1.36 -13.78 -2.58
N ARG A 206 1.25 -15.06 -2.21
CA ARG A 206 1.94 -15.67 -1.05
C ARG A 206 2.80 -16.84 -1.53
N PRO A 207 4.05 -16.60 -1.94
CA PRO A 207 4.91 -17.65 -2.47
C PRO A 207 5.39 -18.58 -1.34
N THR A 208 5.67 -19.85 -1.64
CA THR A 208 6.24 -20.79 -0.66
C THR A 208 7.78 -20.80 -0.64
N SER A 209 8.42 -20.06 -1.54
CA SER A 209 9.89 -19.95 -1.65
C SER A 209 10.28 -18.71 -2.44
N GLU A 210 11.54 -18.30 -2.34
CA GLU A 210 12.12 -17.16 -3.10
C GLU A 210 12.47 -17.49 -4.55
N ARG A 211 12.29 -18.74 -4.98
CA ARG A 211 12.61 -19.19 -6.33
C ARG A 211 11.82 -18.42 -7.39
N ASP A 212 12.41 -18.31 -8.57
CA ASP A 212 11.77 -17.79 -9.78
C ASP A 212 10.41 -18.42 -10.05
N SER A 213 9.37 -17.60 -10.05
CA SER A 213 7.99 -18.01 -10.28
C SER A 213 7.14 -16.89 -10.87
N VAL A 214 6.20 -17.21 -11.76
CA VAL A 214 5.33 -16.24 -12.45
C VAL A 214 3.97 -16.19 -11.78
N VAL A 215 3.57 -15.01 -11.32
CA VAL A 215 2.27 -14.72 -10.69
C VAL A 215 1.21 -14.52 -11.77
N VAL A 216 1.45 -13.62 -12.72
CA VAL A 216 0.58 -13.41 -13.90
C VAL A 216 1.43 -13.10 -15.13
N ALA A 217 1.03 -13.60 -16.30
CA ALA A 217 1.68 -13.29 -17.57
C ALA A 217 0.70 -13.25 -18.74
N ALA A 218 0.86 -12.28 -19.65
CA ALA A 218 0.31 -12.37 -21.00
C ALA A 218 1.29 -13.10 -21.90
N THR A 219 0.85 -14.20 -22.52
CA THR A 219 1.73 -15.12 -23.25
C THR A 219 1.70 -14.89 -24.75
N GLY A 220 2.87 -14.95 -25.40
CA GLY A 220 3.01 -15.16 -26.83
C GLY A 220 3.30 -16.63 -27.14
N ARG A 221 3.82 -16.88 -28.35
CA ARG A 221 4.22 -18.22 -28.78
C ARG A 221 5.56 -18.65 -28.19
N ARG A 222 6.47 -17.71 -27.96
CA ARG A 222 7.86 -17.96 -27.55
C ARG A 222 8.26 -17.18 -26.30
N LYS A 223 7.66 -16.01 -26.04
CA LYS A 223 7.92 -15.16 -24.88
C LYS A 223 6.62 -14.70 -24.22
N ASN A 224 6.70 -14.30 -22.96
CA ASN A 224 5.64 -13.50 -22.35
C ASN A 224 5.80 -12.05 -22.83
N ALA A 225 4.70 -11.38 -23.21
CA ALA A 225 4.74 -9.93 -23.43
C ALA A 225 5.06 -9.22 -22.12
N PHE A 226 4.42 -9.63 -21.04
CA PHE A 226 4.80 -9.27 -19.69
C PHE A 226 4.74 -10.46 -18.72
N SER A 227 5.43 -10.35 -17.59
CA SER A 227 5.20 -11.19 -16.42
C SER A 227 5.40 -10.42 -15.13
N LEU A 228 4.42 -10.50 -14.24
CA LEU A 228 4.56 -10.16 -12.82
C LEU A 228 5.07 -11.42 -12.10
N ARG A 229 6.24 -11.35 -11.46
CA ARG A 229 6.98 -12.55 -11.03
C ARG A 229 7.89 -12.31 -9.83
N SER A 230 8.33 -13.39 -9.19
CA SER A 230 9.59 -13.41 -8.45
C SER A 230 10.74 -13.72 -9.41
N ARG A 231 11.88 -13.07 -9.18
CA ARG A 231 13.12 -13.28 -9.90
C ARG A 231 14.31 -13.02 -8.98
N ASP A 232 15.23 -13.97 -8.90
CA ASP A 232 16.47 -13.82 -8.11
C ASP A 232 16.20 -13.40 -6.64
N GLY A 233 15.09 -13.86 -6.06
CA GLY A 233 14.67 -13.52 -4.70
C GLY A 233 13.93 -12.19 -4.54
N HIS A 234 13.67 -11.44 -5.62
CA HIS A 234 12.97 -10.15 -5.58
C HIS A 234 11.69 -10.15 -6.43
N TRP A 235 10.76 -9.25 -6.12
CA TRP A 235 9.60 -9.01 -6.98
C TRP A 235 10.00 -8.22 -8.21
N ALA A 236 9.48 -8.62 -9.38
CA ALA A 236 9.78 -7.98 -10.65
C ALA A 236 8.54 -7.92 -11.56
N PHE A 237 8.42 -6.81 -12.28
CA PHE A 237 7.56 -6.69 -13.45
C PHE A 237 8.44 -6.64 -14.69
N VAL A 238 8.29 -7.63 -15.57
CA VAL A 238 9.16 -7.84 -16.72
C VAL A 238 8.36 -7.70 -17.99
N LYS A 239 8.87 -6.94 -18.97
CA LYS A 239 8.30 -6.78 -20.31
C LYS A 239 9.31 -7.25 -21.36
N SER A 240 8.86 -7.94 -22.39
CA SER A 240 9.70 -8.35 -23.54
C SER A 240 9.47 -7.46 -24.75
N ASP A 241 10.52 -7.19 -25.52
CA ASP A 241 10.42 -6.32 -26.70
C ASP A 241 9.76 -6.99 -27.92
N ALA A 242 9.79 -8.34 -27.99
CA ALA A 242 9.20 -9.10 -29.09
C ALA A 242 8.88 -10.55 -28.69
N ASP A 243 8.05 -11.23 -29.49
CA ASP A 243 7.79 -12.67 -29.38
C ASP A 243 8.88 -13.52 -30.06
N SER A 244 10.13 -13.42 -29.58
CA SER A 244 11.26 -14.17 -30.12
C SER A 244 12.20 -14.67 -29.02
N ARG A 245 12.90 -15.79 -29.26
CA ARG A 245 13.71 -16.45 -28.22
C ARG A 245 14.79 -15.54 -27.63
N GLY A 246 15.37 -14.66 -28.44
CA GLY A 246 16.42 -13.72 -28.06
C GLY A 246 15.94 -12.29 -27.77
N ALA A 247 14.63 -12.05 -27.70
CA ALA A 247 14.10 -10.72 -27.40
C ALA A 247 14.66 -10.21 -26.06
N ALA A 248 15.10 -8.95 -26.07
CA ALA A 248 15.50 -8.24 -24.88
C ALA A 248 14.29 -8.06 -23.95
N THR A 249 14.59 -7.86 -22.66
CA THR A 249 13.58 -7.64 -21.63
C THR A 249 13.94 -6.45 -20.77
N THR A 250 12.95 -5.60 -20.51
CA THR A 250 13.02 -4.53 -19.52
C THR A 250 12.37 -5.01 -18.23
N GLN A 251 12.94 -4.62 -17.08
CA GLN A 251 12.51 -5.12 -15.77
C GLN A 251 12.47 -3.98 -14.76
N ALA A 252 11.33 -3.82 -14.10
CA ALA A 252 11.20 -3.03 -12.87
C ALA A 252 11.32 -4.03 -11.69
N VAL A 253 12.31 -3.86 -10.83
CA VAL A 253 12.66 -4.82 -9.76
C VAL A 253 12.63 -4.11 -8.42
N ALA A 254 11.93 -4.69 -7.44
CA ALA A 254 11.87 -4.16 -6.10
C ALA A 254 13.17 -4.46 -5.32
N GLU A 255 13.66 -3.49 -4.54
CA GLU A 255 14.76 -3.73 -3.59
C GLU A 255 14.34 -4.66 -2.46
N GLN A 256 13.06 -4.63 -2.07
CA GLN A 256 12.50 -5.52 -1.07
C GLN A 256 12.57 -6.99 -1.55
N PRO A 257 13.12 -7.91 -0.74
CA PRO A 257 13.14 -9.33 -1.08
C PRO A 257 11.74 -9.94 -0.98
N VAL A 258 11.55 -11.07 -1.67
CA VAL A 258 10.39 -11.93 -1.52
C VAL A 258 10.45 -12.59 -0.14
N TYR A 259 9.36 -12.49 0.62
CA TYR A 259 9.24 -13.19 1.90
C TYR A 259 8.32 -14.42 1.75
N PRO A 260 8.88 -15.65 1.73
CA PRO A 260 8.06 -16.86 1.64
C PRO A 260 7.04 -16.95 2.77
N GLY A 261 5.82 -17.32 2.43
CA GLY A 261 4.74 -17.46 3.40
C GLY A 261 4.07 -16.15 3.82
N THR A 262 4.49 -15.00 3.29
CA THR A 262 3.85 -13.69 3.50
C THR A 262 3.10 -13.26 2.24
N TRP A 263 1.89 -12.72 2.41
CA TRP A 263 1.14 -12.11 1.32
C TRP A 263 1.77 -10.76 0.94
N ALA A 264 2.00 -10.55 -0.36
CA ALA A 264 2.38 -9.26 -0.92
C ALA A 264 1.36 -8.85 -1.99
N HIS A 265 0.93 -7.59 -1.98
CA HIS A 265 0.14 -7.02 -3.07
C HIS A 265 1.09 -6.49 -4.13
N LEU A 266 0.98 -7.00 -5.35
CA LEU A 266 1.88 -6.70 -6.44
C LEU A 266 1.10 -5.99 -7.55
N ILE A 267 1.66 -4.91 -8.08
CA ILE A 267 1.08 -4.21 -9.23
C ILE A 267 2.17 -3.94 -10.26
N GLY A 268 1.98 -4.45 -11.48
CA GLY A 268 2.78 -4.10 -12.64
C GLY A 268 1.99 -3.17 -13.55
N SER A 269 2.51 -1.96 -13.79
CA SER A 269 1.90 -0.98 -14.69
C SER A 269 2.86 -0.68 -15.84
N TYR A 270 2.37 -0.84 -17.07
CA TYR A 270 3.06 -0.41 -18.28
C TYR A 270 2.36 0.82 -18.84
N ASP A 271 3.15 1.86 -19.06
CA ASP A 271 2.73 3.14 -19.61
C ASP A 271 3.34 3.30 -21.00
N ALA A 272 2.56 3.01 -22.04
CA ALA A 272 3.01 3.08 -23.42
C ALA A 272 3.17 4.53 -23.92
N THR A 273 2.53 5.48 -23.25
CA THR A 273 2.56 6.91 -23.55
C THR A 273 3.85 7.53 -23.03
N GLN A 274 4.15 7.34 -21.74
CA GLN A 274 5.38 7.86 -21.12
C GLN A 274 6.59 6.93 -21.26
N LYS A 275 6.41 5.75 -21.86
CA LYS A 275 7.43 4.69 -21.97
C LYS A 275 7.99 4.30 -20.61
N ARG A 276 7.11 4.03 -19.64
CA ARG A 276 7.47 3.66 -18.26
C ARG A 276 7.00 2.27 -17.91
N LEU A 277 7.83 1.55 -17.16
CA LEU A 277 7.51 0.26 -16.56
C LEU A 277 7.63 0.41 -15.05
N ARG A 278 6.50 0.28 -14.35
CA ARG A 278 6.39 0.52 -12.91
C ARG A 278 6.03 -0.77 -12.18
N LEU A 279 6.64 -0.98 -11.03
CA LEU A 279 6.29 -2.02 -10.07
C LEU A 279 5.92 -1.36 -8.75
N TYR A 280 4.75 -1.71 -8.22
CA TYR A 280 4.36 -1.39 -6.85
C TYR A 280 4.32 -2.67 -6.03
N VAL A 281 4.79 -2.58 -4.79
CA VAL A 281 4.71 -3.65 -3.80
C VAL A 281 4.05 -3.06 -2.56
N ASN A 282 2.95 -3.67 -2.12
CA ASN A 282 2.14 -3.22 -0.97
C ASN A 282 1.76 -1.73 -1.08
N GLY A 283 1.28 -1.36 -2.26
CA GLY A 283 0.81 -0.01 -2.57
C GLY A 283 1.88 1.08 -2.73
N THR A 284 3.15 0.75 -2.49
CA THR A 284 4.27 1.70 -2.63
C THR A 284 5.00 1.47 -3.95
N LEU A 285 5.40 2.54 -4.64
CA LEU A 285 6.20 2.45 -5.85
C LEU A 285 7.59 1.89 -5.52
N ALA A 286 7.85 0.65 -5.93
CA ALA A 286 9.09 -0.06 -5.64
C ALA A 286 10.14 0.12 -6.75
N SER A 287 9.71 0.35 -7.99
CA SER A 287 10.62 0.57 -9.13
C SER A 287 9.88 1.28 -10.27
N ASP A 288 10.57 2.20 -10.94
CA ASP A 288 10.07 2.91 -12.13
C ASP A 288 11.21 3.14 -13.13
N VAL A 289 11.15 2.44 -14.26
CA VAL A 289 12.20 2.43 -15.28
C VAL A 289 11.67 2.81 -16.66
N ALA A 290 12.54 3.34 -17.52
CA ALA A 290 12.22 3.53 -18.92
C ALA A 290 11.98 2.16 -19.60
N SER A 291 10.86 2.01 -20.31
CA SER A 291 10.45 0.75 -20.92
C SER A 291 11.11 0.47 -22.27
N GLY A 292 11.69 1.49 -22.91
CA GLY A 292 12.05 1.50 -24.32
C GLY A 292 10.84 1.66 -25.25
N GLU A 293 11.12 1.75 -26.55
CA GLU A 293 10.13 1.99 -27.61
C GLU A 293 9.37 0.73 -28.06
N SER A 294 10.05 -0.42 -28.05
CA SER A 294 9.51 -1.68 -28.58
C SER A 294 8.31 -2.14 -27.76
N ALA A 295 7.18 -2.45 -28.40
CA ALA A 295 6.06 -3.11 -27.75
C ALA A 295 5.33 -4.00 -28.78
N TRP A 296 4.62 -5.02 -28.31
CA TRP A 296 3.88 -5.93 -29.19
C TRP A 296 2.64 -6.47 -28.48
N ASN A 297 1.61 -6.77 -29.26
CA ASN A 297 0.35 -7.28 -28.76
C ASN A 297 0.38 -8.82 -28.67
N ALA A 298 0.39 -9.36 -27.45
CA ALA A 298 0.32 -10.78 -27.22
C ALA A 298 -1.06 -11.37 -27.58
N GLN A 299 -1.05 -12.30 -28.53
CA GLN A 299 -2.26 -13.02 -28.97
C GLN A 299 -2.53 -14.31 -28.20
N GLY A 300 -1.64 -14.68 -27.27
CA GLY A 300 -1.82 -15.87 -26.43
C GLY A 300 -2.60 -15.56 -25.15
N ARG A 301 -2.79 -16.60 -24.33
CA ARG A 301 -3.60 -16.53 -23.12
C ARG A 301 -2.99 -15.59 -22.08
N LEU A 302 -3.84 -14.92 -21.31
CA LEU A 302 -3.44 -14.44 -19.99
C LEU A 302 -3.43 -15.66 -19.05
N ARG A 303 -2.31 -15.83 -18.35
CA ARG A 303 -2.08 -16.96 -17.46
C ARG A 303 -1.82 -16.47 -16.05
N ILE A 304 -2.56 -17.04 -15.10
CA ILE A 304 -2.43 -16.81 -13.66
C ILE A 304 -1.66 -18.00 -13.08
N GLY A 305 -0.45 -17.75 -12.58
CA GLY A 305 0.39 -18.74 -11.90
C GLY A 305 1.45 -19.44 -12.75
N ALA A 306 1.65 -19.04 -14.01
CA ALA A 306 2.77 -19.50 -14.83
C ALA A 306 2.96 -18.62 -16.08
N GLY A 307 4.13 -18.72 -16.72
CA GLY A 307 4.43 -18.13 -18.02
C GLY A 307 4.31 -19.11 -19.19
N VAL A 308 4.89 -18.72 -20.33
CA VAL A 308 5.03 -19.55 -21.53
C VAL A 308 6.03 -20.69 -21.32
N ARG A 309 5.76 -21.86 -21.92
CA ARG A 309 6.67 -23.03 -21.88
C ARG A 309 7.86 -22.84 -22.84
N PRO A 310 9.05 -23.43 -22.57
CA PRO A 310 9.37 -24.32 -21.45
C PRO A 310 9.74 -23.61 -20.13
N HIS A 311 10.01 -22.30 -20.16
CA HIS A 311 10.39 -21.50 -18.99
C HIS A 311 9.17 -20.95 -18.24
N ALA A 312 8.21 -21.83 -17.94
CA ALA A 312 6.94 -21.41 -17.37
C ALA A 312 7.06 -20.91 -15.92
N HIS A 313 8.14 -21.27 -15.21
CA HIS A 313 8.40 -20.90 -13.81
C HIS A 313 7.12 -20.93 -12.97
N PRO A 314 6.49 -22.12 -12.81
CA PRO A 314 5.14 -22.18 -12.28
C PRO A 314 5.12 -21.77 -10.80
N PHE A 315 4.10 -21.00 -10.43
CA PHE A 315 3.89 -20.50 -9.09
C PHE A 315 3.56 -21.63 -8.10
N ARG A 316 4.10 -21.49 -6.88
CA ARG A 316 3.81 -22.35 -5.74
C ARG A 316 3.49 -21.46 -4.56
N GLY A 317 2.24 -21.47 -4.11
CA GLY A 317 1.77 -20.49 -3.13
C GLY A 317 0.28 -20.23 -3.19
N GLY A 318 -0.17 -19.26 -2.40
CA GLY A 318 -1.51 -18.68 -2.49
C GLY A 318 -1.53 -17.54 -3.51
N LEU A 319 -2.59 -17.48 -4.32
CA LEU A 319 -2.93 -16.34 -5.15
C LEU A 319 -4.35 -15.91 -4.81
N ASP A 320 -4.56 -14.60 -4.86
CA ASP A 320 -5.83 -14.00 -4.54
C ASP A 320 -6.00 -12.69 -5.32
N GLU A 321 -7.25 -12.25 -5.53
CA GLU A 321 -7.57 -10.86 -5.89
C GLU A 321 -6.84 -10.35 -7.16
N VAL A 322 -6.78 -11.18 -8.21
CA VAL A 322 -6.08 -10.87 -9.47
C VAL A 322 -6.89 -9.90 -10.30
N ARG A 323 -6.30 -8.77 -10.71
CA ARG A 323 -6.98 -7.75 -11.53
C ARG A 323 -6.19 -7.39 -12.77
N VAL A 324 -6.90 -7.04 -13.83
CA VAL A 324 -6.34 -6.51 -15.09
C VAL A 324 -7.07 -5.23 -15.47
N TYR A 325 -6.31 -4.21 -15.82
CA TYR A 325 -6.78 -2.91 -16.28
C TYR A 325 -6.18 -2.62 -17.66
N ASP A 326 -6.95 -1.97 -18.52
CA ASP A 326 -6.54 -1.45 -19.84
C ASP A 326 -6.02 0.01 -19.77
N ARG A 327 -5.57 0.42 -18.59
CA ARG A 327 -5.06 1.75 -18.27
C ARG A 327 -3.91 1.68 -17.28
N ILE A 328 -3.22 2.81 -17.10
CA ILE A 328 -2.26 2.93 -16.01
C ILE A 328 -2.99 3.02 -14.67
N ILE A 329 -2.31 2.58 -13.61
CA ILE A 329 -2.73 2.81 -12.22
C ILE A 329 -2.06 4.09 -11.71
N VAL A 330 -2.81 4.90 -10.97
CA VAL A 330 -2.26 6.11 -10.35
C VAL A 330 -1.84 5.82 -8.91
N PRO A 331 -0.92 6.60 -8.30
CA PRO A 331 -0.35 6.27 -6.99
C PRO A 331 -1.38 6.06 -5.88
N LYS A 332 -2.45 6.87 -5.86
CA LYS A 332 -3.53 6.74 -4.87
C LYS A 332 -4.27 5.41 -5.00
N GLU A 333 -4.68 5.05 -6.22
CA GLU A 333 -5.34 3.75 -6.47
C GLU A 333 -4.41 2.58 -6.13
N ALA A 334 -3.12 2.69 -6.45
CA ALA A 334 -2.14 1.66 -6.08
C ALA A 334 -2.06 1.45 -4.56
N ALA A 335 -2.09 2.54 -3.78
CA ALA A 335 -2.10 2.49 -2.32
C ALA A 335 -3.41 1.89 -1.76
N GLU A 336 -4.55 2.18 -2.38
CA GLU A 336 -5.87 1.69 -1.96
C GLU A 336 -6.07 0.19 -2.27
N LEU A 337 -5.56 -0.31 -3.40
CA LEU A 337 -5.75 -1.71 -3.80
C LEU A 337 -5.08 -2.73 -2.85
N GLN A 338 -4.11 -2.30 -2.04
CA GLN A 338 -3.49 -3.17 -1.04
C GLN A 338 -4.25 -3.18 0.31
N THR A 339 -5.27 -2.35 0.49
CA THR A 339 -5.97 -2.27 1.77
C THR A 339 -6.88 -3.49 1.96
N VAL A 340 -6.65 -4.22 3.04
CA VAL A 340 -7.54 -5.30 3.50
C VAL A 340 -8.41 -4.76 4.62
N PRO A 341 -9.75 -4.75 4.46
CA PRO A 341 -10.65 -4.32 5.53
C PRO A 341 -10.37 -5.10 6.83
N ALA A 342 -10.23 -4.37 7.92
CA ALA A 342 -10.10 -4.99 9.23
C ALA A 342 -11.47 -5.46 9.72
N HIS A 343 -11.51 -6.69 10.23
CA HIS A 343 -12.72 -7.27 10.79
C HIS A 343 -12.53 -7.53 12.28
N VAL A 344 -13.50 -7.10 13.09
CA VAL A 344 -13.56 -7.46 14.51
C VAL A 344 -13.59 -8.98 14.65
N ARG A 345 -12.78 -9.52 15.55
CA ARG A 345 -12.72 -10.94 15.94
C ARG A 345 -13.05 -11.18 17.41
N GLY A 346 -13.05 -10.12 18.21
CA GLY A 346 -13.53 -10.13 19.58
C GLY A 346 -13.54 -8.73 20.16
N ARG A 347 -14.48 -8.48 21.06
CA ARG A 347 -14.53 -7.28 21.90
C ARG A 347 -14.93 -7.71 23.31
N TRP A 348 -14.16 -7.31 24.32
CA TRP A 348 -14.46 -7.60 25.73
C TRP A 348 -14.43 -6.29 26.50
N LYS A 349 -15.62 -5.79 26.84
CA LYS A 349 -15.75 -4.58 27.66
C LYS A 349 -15.44 -4.83 29.13
N PHE A 350 -15.77 -6.02 29.64
CA PHE A 350 -15.67 -6.32 31.07
C PHE A 350 -16.63 -5.49 31.97
N ASP A 351 -17.75 -5.02 31.43
CA ASP A 351 -18.80 -4.31 32.18
C ASP A 351 -19.54 -5.24 33.17
N VAL A 352 -19.67 -6.52 32.84
CA VAL A 352 -20.49 -7.49 33.57
C VAL A 352 -19.75 -8.80 33.80
N ASP A 353 -19.10 -9.32 32.76
CA ASP A 353 -18.37 -10.57 32.76
C ASP A 353 -17.26 -10.59 31.70
N GLY A 354 -16.70 -11.76 31.40
CA GLY A 354 -15.73 -11.95 30.32
C GLY A 354 -16.35 -12.25 28.95
N ALA A 355 -17.62 -11.95 28.71
CA ALA A 355 -18.25 -12.25 27.43
C ALA A 355 -17.63 -11.45 26.27
N ASP A 356 -17.66 -12.05 25.08
CA ASP A 356 -17.31 -11.39 23.83
C ASP A 356 -18.57 -10.73 23.24
N ASP A 357 -18.57 -9.40 23.14
CA ASP A 357 -19.66 -8.59 22.58
C ASP A 357 -19.76 -8.71 21.04
N SER A 358 -18.81 -9.38 20.40
CA SER A 358 -18.84 -9.63 18.96
C SER A 358 -19.66 -10.87 18.59
N THR A 359 -19.94 -11.04 17.30
CA THR A 359 -20.65 -12.22 16.76
C THR A 359 -19.87 -13.54 16.90
N PHE A 360 -18.61 -13.52 17.35
CA PHE A 360 -17.76 -14.71 17.43
C PHE A 360 -17.89 -15.48 18.74
N GLY A 361 -18.35 -14.84 19.82
CA GLY A 361 -18.58 -15.50 21.10
C GLY A 361 -17.31 -16.07 21.77
N ASN A 362 -16.16 -15.45 21.55
CA ASN A 362 -14.87 -15.83 22.13
C ASN A 362 -14.75 -15.41 23.59
N ALA A 363 -15.67 -15.83 24.46
CA ALA A 363 -15.67 -15.45 25.88
C ALA A 363 -14.32 -15.76 26.57
N MET A 364 -13.89 -14.86 27.44
CA MET A 364 -12.70 -15.01 28.27
C MET A 364 -13.03 -15.63 29.63
N ALA A 365 -12.24 -16.63 30.02
CA ALA A 365 -12.24 -17.17 31.36
C ALA A 365 -11.42 -16.26 32.28
N LEU A 366 -12.04 -15.78 33.36
CA LEU A 366 -11.36 -15.04 34.42
C LEU A 366 -10.71 -16.02 35.41
N ARG A 367 -9.43 -15.83 35.70
CA ARG A 367 -8.59 -16.79 36.43
C ARG A 367 -7.78 -16.10 37.53
N GLY A 368 -7.35 -16.89 38.52
CA GLY A 368 -6.35 -16.44 39.51
C GLY A 368 -6.78 -15.23 40.35
N GLY A 369 -8.10 -15.04 40.53
CA GLY A 369 -8.66 -13.91 41.27
C GLY A 369 -9.04 -12.70 40.40
N ALA A 370 -8.93 -12.78 39.07
CA ALA A 370 -9.50 -11.78 38.17
C ALA A 370 -11.03 -11.75 38.30
N ALA A 371 -11.60 -10.56 38.35
CA ALA A 371 -13.04 -10.34 38.44
C ALA A 371 -13.43 -9.01 37.81
N VAL A 372 -14.68 -8.89 37.38
CA VAL A 372 -15.27 -7.60 37.02
C VAL A 372 -15.58 -6.83 38.31
N ASP A 373 -15.11 -5.59 38.39
CA ASP A 373 -15.28 -4.70 39.54
C ASP A 373 -15.91 -3.37 39.09
N PRO A 374 -17.05 -2.94 39.66
CA PRO A 374 -17.66 -1.64 39.36
C PRO A 374 -16.75 -0.45 39.64
N ALA A 375 -15.76 -0.58 40.52
CA ALA A 375 -14.77 0.48 40.80
C ALA A 375 -13.57 0.46 39.83
N ALA A 376 -13.55 -0.48 38.88
CA ALA A 376 -12.51 -0.63 37.86
C ALA A 376 -12.93 -0.08 36.49
N GLY A 377 -14.14 0.46 36.36
CA GLY A 377 -14.59 1.10 35.12
C GLY A 377 -13.97 2.48 34.94
N ALA A 378 -13.89 2.93 33.70
CA ALA A 378 -13.58 4.31 33.37
C ALA A 378 -14.87 5.16 33.47
N ASP A 379 -14.96 6.09 34.43
CA ASP A 379 -16.16 6.92 34.71
C ASP A 379 -16.80 7.61 33.49
N TRP A 380 -16.03 7.80 32.41
CA TRP A 380 -16.44 8.46 31.18
C TRP A 380 -16.95 7.49 30.09
N SER A 381 -16.77 6.17 30.24
CA SER A 381 -17.11 5.22 29.17
C SER A 381 -17.56 3.84 29.58
N SER A 382 -17.32 3.42 30.83
CA SER A 382 -17.58 2.06 31.25
C SER A 382 -18.03 1.95 32.72
N PRO A 383 -19.12 1.22 33.02
CA PRO A 383 -19.66 1.11 34.38
C PRO A 383 -18.87 0.16 35.30
N ALA A 384 -17.95 -0.65 34.76
CA ALA A 384 -17.09 -1.57 35.48
C ALA A 384 -15.86 -1.94 34.64
N GLY A 385 -14.91 -2.67 35.20
CA GLY A 385 -13.76 -3.15 34.42
C GLY A 385 -13.18 -4.44 34.98
N LEU A 386 -12.25 -5.03 34.24
CA LEU A 386 -11.51 -6.20 34.70
C LEU A 386 -10.46 -5.77 35.72
N MET A 387 -10.65 -6.15 36.98
CA MET A 387 -9.67 -5.91 38.05
C MET A 387 -8.66 -7.06 38.12
N LEU A 388 -7.38 -6.71 38.03
CA LEU A 388 -6.26 -7.63 38.13
C LEU A 388 -5.41 -7.35 39.39
N THR A 389 -4.99 -8.41 40.08
CA THR A 389 -4.34 -8.32 41.40
C THR A 389 -2.82 -8.13 41.34
N GLY A 390 -2.19 -8.26 40.17
CA GLY A 390 -0.73 -8.23 40.01
C GLY A 390 0.02 -9.44 40.59
N THR A 391 -0.66 -10.46 41.10
CA THR A 391 -0.02 -11.64 41.73
C THR A 391 -0.49 -12.99 41.20
N GLY A 392 -1.41 -13.01 40.22
CA GLY A 392 -1.93 -14.24 39.64
C GLY A 392 -3.20 -14.09 38.83
N ALA A 393 -3.88 -12.94 38.90
CA ALA A 393 -5.10 -12.67 38.15
C ALA A 393 -4.80 -12.45 36.65
N TYR A 394 -5.61 -13.06 35.79
CA TYR A 394 -5.60 -12.85 34.34
C TYR A 394 -6.93 -13.28 33.72
N ALA A 395 -7.18 -12.85 32.48
CA ALA A 395 -8.24 -13.38 31.64
C ALA A 395 -7.64 -14.05 30.39
N GLU A 396 -8.28 -15.10 29.90
CA GLU A 396 -7.84 -15.80 28.69
C GLU A 396 -9.02 -16.27 27.84
N THR A 397 -8.86 -16.20 26.53
CA THR A 397 -9.78 -16.86 25.59
C THR A 397 -9.58 -18.38 25.61
N ALA A 398 -10.47 -19.16 24.99
CA ALA A 398 -10.29 -20.63 24.90
C ALA A 398 -9.16 -21.05 23.94
N GLY A 399 -8.73 -20.15 23.05
CA GLY A 399 -7.77 -20.40 21.98
C GLY A 399 -7.51 -19.13 21.16
N PRO A 400 -6.78 -19.24 20.04
CA PRO A 400 -6.42 -18.08 19.25
C PRO A 400 -7.67 -17.45 18.59
N VAL A 401 -7.83 -16.14 18.74
CA VAL A 401 -8.95 -15.37 18.15
C VAL A 401 -8.59 -14.67 16.82
N ILE A 402 -7.29 -14.52 16.56
CA ILE A 402 -6.74 -13.87 15.35
C ILE A 402 -5.59 -14.68 14.78
N ARG A 403 -5.35 -14.55 13.47
CA ARG A 403 -4.16 -15.07 12.78
C ARG A 403 -3.05 -14.04 12.86
N THR A 404 -2.01 -14.35 13.64
CA THR A 404 -0.88 -13.44 13.91
C THR A 404 0.27 -13.56 12.92
N ASP A 405 0.14 -14.46 11.94
CA ASP A 405 0.95 -14.54 10.72
C ASP A 405 0.45 -13.58 9.61
N ARG A 406 -0.57 -12.77 9.91
CA ARG A 406 -1.22 -11.79 9.01
C ARG A 406 -1.32 -10.43 9.70
N SER A 407 -1.81 -9.42 8.98
CA SER A 407 -2.13 -8.14 9.60
C SER A 407 -3.19 -8.31 10.69
N PHE A 408 -2.97 -7.69 11.85
CA PHE A 408 -3.89 -7.70 12.98
C PHE A 408 -3.75 -6.41 13.78
N THR A 409 -4.78 -6.09 14.55
CA THR A 409 -4.75 -5.01 15.53
C THR A 409 -5.29 -5.53 16.86
N LEU A 410 -4.58 -5.25 17.95
CA LEU A 410 -5.11 -5.37 19.31
C LEU A 410 -5.20 -3.99 19.93
N SER A 411 -6.30 -3.69 20.61
CA SER A 411 -6.50 -2.44 21.36
C SER A 411 -7.03 -2.73 22.76
N VAL A 412 -6.71 -1.88 23.72
CA VAL A 412 -7.11 -2.01 25.13
C VAL A 412 -7.05 -0.66 25.82
N TRP A 413 -7.98 -0.44 26.76
CA TRP A 413 -7.89 0.63 27.74
C TRP A 413 -7.34 0.10 29.06
N VAL A 414 -6.44 0.86 29.67
CA VAL A 414 -5.80 0.47 30.92
C VAL A 414 -5.64 1.67 31.85
N ASP A 415 -5.94 1.45 33.13
CA ASP A 415 -5.73 2.44 34.17
C ASP A 415 -4.23 2.60 34.42
N THR A 416 -3.77 3.85 34.44
CA THR A 416 -2.38 4.22 34.67
C THR A 416 -2.19 5.10 35.91
N GLU A 417 -3.24 5.29 36.71
CA GLU A 417 -3.13 6.01 37.99
C GLU A 417 -2.23 5.28 38.98
N ARG A 418 -2.21 3.95 38.92
CA ARG A 418 -1.40 3.09 39.79
C ARG A 418 -0.46 2.18 39.00
N LEU A 419 0.65 2.77 38.59
CA LEU A 419 1.67 2.05 37.83
C LEU A 419 2.40 0.97 38.66
N PRO A 420 2.71 -0.20 38.07
CA PRO A 420 3.48 -1.23 38.75
C PRO A 420 4.93 -0.79 38.98
N ALA A 421 5.50 -1.19 40.12
CA ALA A 421 6.91 -0.91 40.45
C ALA A 421 7.91 -1.76 39.64
N LYS A 422 7.42 -2.80 38.95
CA LYS A 422 8.20 -3.72 38.12
C LYS A 422 7.56 -3.79 36.73
N ALA A 423 8.26 -4.41 35.78
CA ALA A 423 7.67 -4.71 34.49
C ALA A 423 6.44 -5.61 34.64
N ALA A 424 5.44 -5.35 33.81
CA ALA A 424 4.16 -6.06 33.82
C ALA A 424 3.63 -6.20 32.38
N THR A 425 3.09 -7.36 32.02
CA THR A 425 2.53 -7.63 30.70
C THR A 425 1.01 -7.49 30.74
N LEU A 426 0.48 -6.64 29.85
CA LEU A 426 -0.95 -6.36 29.74
C LEU A 426 -1.64 -7.30 28.75
N LEU A 427 -1.10 -7.47 27.55
CA LEU A 427 -1.63 -8.43 26.56
C LEU A 427 -0.53 -9.37 26.09
N SER A 428 -0.85 -10.64 25.90
CA SER A 428 0.06 -11.55 25.19
C SER A 428 -0.65 -12.53 24.25
N LEU A 429 0.03 -12.87 23.16
CA LEU A 429 -0.38 -13.86 22.16
C LEU A 429 0.64 -15.00 22.13
N PRO A 430 0.44 -16.10 22.86
CA PRO A 430 1.44 -17.17 22.99
C PRO A 430 1.53 -18.08 21.75
N GLY A 431 2.77 -18.34 21.32
CA GLY A 431 3.13 -19.51 20.51
C GLY A 431 3.24 -20.77 21.38
N GLU A 432 4.06 -21.72 20.94
CA GLU A 432 4.42 -22.90 21.74
C GLU A 432 5.71 -22.67 22.56
N LYS A 433 6.62 -21.81 22.08
CA LYS A 433 7.94 -21.57 22.68
C LYS A 433 8.14 -20.15 23.14
N VAL A 434 7.52 -19.17 22.48
CA VAL A 434 7.63 -17.75 22.80
C VAL A 434 6.30 -17.03 22.57
N ASN A 435 6.08 -15.90 23.23
CA ASN A 435 4.97 -15.02 22.87
C ASN A 435 5.23 -14.40 21.49
N ARG A 436 4.24 -14.46 20.60
CA ARG A 436 4.23 -13.73 19.32
C ARG A 436 4.19 -12.23 19.56
N LEU A 437 3.41 -11.80 20.54
CA LEU A 437 3.31 -10.42 21.02
C LEU A 437 3.27 -10.46 22.55
N ALA A 438 4.02 -9.57 23.18
CA ALA A 438 3.77 -9.12 24.54
C ALA A 438 3.67 -7.58 24.52
N LEU A 439 2.50 -7.05 24.85
CA LEU A 439 2.31 -5.62 25.15
C LEU A 439 2.55 -5.45 26.65
N ARG A 440 3.65 -4.80 27.01
CA ARG A 440 4.16 -4.74 28.37
C ARG A 440 4.50 -3.31 28.78
N PHE A 441 4.35 -3.05 30.06
CA PHE A 441 4.80 -1.85 30.73
C PHE A 441 6.22 -2.05 31.25
N GLN A 442 7.04 -1.00 31.10
CA GLN A 442 8.38 -0.93 31.63
C GLN A 442 8.51 0.34 32.50
N PRO A 443 8.77 0.22 33.81
CA PRO A 443 8.99 1.39 34.66
C PRO A 443 10.25 2.14 34.21
N GLY A 444 10.16 3.47 34.17
CA GLY A 444 11.29 4.34 33.89
C GLY A 444 12.24 4.48 35.08
N SER A 445 13.44 5.00 34.82
CA SER A 445 14.41 5.29 35.89
C SER A 445 14.03 6.50 36.75
N GLU A 446 13.16 7.37 36.25
CA GLU A 446 12.64 8.54 36.96
C GLU A 446 11.21 8.30 37.46
N PRO A 447 10.83 8.82 38.65
CA PRO A 447 9.46 8.72 39.16
C PRO A 447 8.43 9.26 38.16
N GLY A 448 7.35 8.51 37.93
CA GLY A 448 6.24 8.91 37.05
C GLY A 448 6.52 8.75 35.54
N ARG A 449 7.73 8.32 35.15
CA ARG A 449 8.05 7.97 33.75
C ARG A 449 7.97 6.47 33.54
N TYR A 450 7.53 6.09 32.35
CA TYR A 450 7.49 4.70 31.92
C TYR A 450 7.53 4.59 30.40
N ALA A 451 7.66 3.37 29.91
CA ALA A 451 7.47 3.05 28.51
C ALA A 451 6.47 1.90 28.36
N TRP A 452 5.57 2.04 27.39
CA TRP A 452 4.88 0.91 26.81
C TRP A 452 5.78 0.27 25.76
N GLN A 453 5.83 -1.05 25.75
CA GLN A 453 6.59 -1.83 24.79
C GLN A 453 5.69 -2.86 24.12
N ALA A 454 5.67 -2.88 22.79
CA ALA A 454 5.14 -3.98 22.01
C ALA A 454 6.31 -4.83 21.52
N ALA A 455 6.52 -5.99 22.14
CA ALA A 455 7.59 -6.92 21.80
C ALA A 455 7.04 -8.06 20.92
N MET A 456 7.54 -8.18 19.70
CA MET A 456 7.07 -9.17 18.72
C MET A 456 8.19 -10.08 18.23
N ALA A 457 8.06 -11.39 18.48
CA ALA A 457 8.98 -12.41 18.03
C ALA A 457 8.73 -12.78 16.55
N ASP A 458 9.79 -13.01 15.80
CA ASP A 458 9.72 -13.30 14.35
C ASP A 458 9.41 -14.75 14.00
N SER A 459 9.59 -15.67 14.96
CA SER A 459 9.41 -17.12 14.82
C SER A 459 9.03 -17.75 16.17
N ASP A 460 8.46 -18.94 16.14
CA ASP A 460 8.13 -19.70 17.35
C ASP A 460 9.32 -20.58 17.77
N SER A 461 10.40 -19.91 18.18
CA SER A 461 11.68 -20.53 18.55
C SER A 461 12.21 -19.89 19.83
N PRO A 462 12.89 -20.64 20.72
CA PRO A 462 13.59 -20.06 21.86
C PRO A 462 14.61 -18.98 21.48
N ASP A 463 15.17 -19.07 20.25
CA ASP A 463 16.17 -18.13 19.72
C ASP A 463 15.56 -17.07 18.79
N ALA A 464 14.24 -16.88 18.83
CA ALA A 464 13.55 -15.95 17.95
C ALA A 464 14.07 -14.51 18.12
N LYS A 465 14.22 -13.79 17.00
CA LYS A 465 14.52 -12.35 17.06
C LYS A 465 13.25 -11.64 17.54
N VAL A 466 13.40 -10.87 18.61
CA VAL A 466 12.32 -10.02 19.13
C VAL A 466 12.56 -8.59 18.68
N THR A 467 11.58 -8.01 17.98
CA THR A 467 11.55 -6.59 17.67
C THR A 467 10.67 -5.88 18.69
N VAL A 468 11.14 -4.77 19.26
CA VAL A 468 10.42 -4.00 20.27
C VAL A 468 10.10 -2.60 19.73
N ALA A 469 8.81 -2.26 19.67
CA ALA A 469 8.35 -0.88 19.54
C ALA A 469 8.12 -0.30 20.93
N GLU A 470 8.51 0.96 21.13
CA GLU A 470 8.40 1.64 22.41
C GLU A 470 7.63 2.95 22.28
N HIS A 471 6.94 3.34 23.35
CA HIS A 471 6.34 4.65 23.49
C HIS A 471 6.51 5.13 24.92
N THR A 472 7.16 6.27 25.13
CA THR A 472 7.31 6.82 26.49
C THR A 472 6.03 7.48 26.95
N GLY A 473 5.62 7.20 28.19
CA GLY A 473 4.47 7.81 28.84
C GLY A 473 4.87 8.60 30.08
N VAL A 474 3.95 9.44 30.53
CA VAL A 474 3.99 10.11 31.83
C VAL A 474 2.67 9.77 32.50
N SER A 475 2.70 9.48 33.80
CA SER A 475 1.52 9.04 34.56
C SER A 475 0.29 9.91 34.29
N GLY A 476 -0.79 9.28 33.83
CA GLY A 476 -2.12 9.86 33.62
C GLY A 476 -3.21 8.96 34.22
N SER A 477 -4.47 9.25 33.95
CA SER A 477 -5.59 8.44 34.45
C SER A 477 -5.72 7.12 33.68
N TRP A 478 -5.92 7.20 32.37
CA TRP A 478 -6.06 6.04 31.49
C TRP A 478 -5.26 6.19 30.21
N ASP A 479 -4.67 5.09 29.75
CA ASP A 479 -4.04 4.99 28.43
C ASP A 479 -4.89 4.11 27.50
N HIS A 480 -5.14 4.60 26.29
CA HIS A 480 -5.62 3.77 25.17
C HIS A 480 -4.43 3.26 24.38
N LEU A 481 -4.24 1.95 24.38
CA LEU A 481 -3.15 1.29 23.67
C LEU A 481 -3.67 0.58 22.43
N ALA A 482 -2.96 0.69 21.32
CA ALA A 482 -3.20 -0.15 20.16
C ALA A 482 -1.88 -0.65 19.56
N VAL A 483 -1.78 -1.96 19.31
CA VAL A 483 -0.68 -2.56 18.55
C VAL A 483 -1.23 -2.97 17.20
N VAL A 484 -0.75 -2.30 16.15
CA VAL A 484 -1.07 -2.62 14.75
C VAL A 484 0.12 -3.35 14.15
N TYR A 485 -0.12 -4.55 13.62
CA TYR A 485 0.82 -5.23 12.75
C TYR A 485 0.25 -5.26 11.33
N ASP A 486 1.00 -4.70 10.38
CA ASP A 486 0.71 -4.77 8.96
C ASP A 486 1.65 -5.80 8.31
N GLY A 487 1.12 -7.00 8.03
CA GLY A 487 1.85 -8.14 7.50
C GLY A 487 2.50 -7.90 6.13
N PRO A 488 1.76 -7.36 5.13
CA PRO A 488 2.31 -6.96 3.83
C PRO A 488 3.58 -6.11 3.96
N THR A 489 3.53 -5.01 4.71
CA THR A 489 4.69 -4.11 4.89
C THR A 489 5.66 -4.56 5.98
N ARG A 490 5.29 -5.59 6.76
CA ARG A 490 6.02 -6.08 7.94
C ARG A 490 6.29 -4.98 8.97
N THR A 491 5.30 -4.12 9.15
CA THR A 491 5.39 -2.96 10.04
C THR A 491 4.59 -3.23 11.32
N MET A 492 5.21 -3.01 12.47
CA MET A 492 4.53 -2.92 13.76
C MET A 492 4.48 -1.45 14.18
N THR A 493 3.31 -0.98 14.60
CA THR A 493 3.13 0.33 15.22
C THR A 493 2.45 0.18 16.57
N LEU A 494 3.05 0.77 17.61
CA LEU A 494 2.44 0.96 18.92
C LEU A 494 1.85 2.38 19.01
N TYR A 495 0.55 2.48 19.22
CA TYR A 495 -0.13 3.73 19.51
C TYR A 495 -0.40 3.81 21.01
N VAL A 496 -0.10 4.96 21.60
CA VAL A 496 -0.55 5.31 22.95
C VAL A 496 -1.34 6.59 22.83
N ASN A 497 -2.59 6.57 23.26
CA ASN A 497 -3.52 7.68 23.13
C ASN A 497 -3.60 8.23 21.69
N GLU A 498 -3.66 7.29 20.73
CA GLU A 498 -3.75 7.51 19.27
C GLU A 498 -2.50 8.10 18.63
N GLN A 499 -1.42 8.33 19.37
CA GLN A 499 -0.20 8.90 18.82
C GLN A 499 0.92 7.86 18.82
N PRO A 500 1.64 7.68 17.71
CA PRO A 500 2.92 6.99 17.72
C PRO A 500 4.03 7.95 18.18
N ASP A 501 4.99 7.40 18.89
CA ASP A 501 6.24 8.10 19.24
C ASP A 501 7.23 7.99 18.06
N GLU A 502 7.53 9.11 17.41
CA GLU A 502 8.36 9.13 16.20
C GLU A 502 9.72 8.42 16.44
N GLY A 503 10.06 7.48 15.54
CA GLY A 503 11.29 6.69 15.60
C GLY A 503 11.30 5.55 16.64
N ARG A 504 10.37 5.52 17.59
CA ARG A 504 10.31 4.51 18.66
C ARG A 504 9.16 3.53 18.51
N SER A 505 7.98 4.05 18.19
CA SER A 505 6.74 3.26 18.13
C SER A 505 6.55 2.48 16.84
N VAL A 506 7.25 2.85 15.77
CA VAL A 506 7.16 2.19 14.45
C VAL A 506 8.41 1.36 14.21
N LYS A 507 8.25 0.07 13.92
CA LYS A 507 9.32 -0.85 13.55
C LYS A 507 8.97 -1.60 12.26
N THR A 508 9.93 -1.69 11.35
CA THR A 508 9.81 -2.43 10.09
C THR A 508 10.54 -3.77 10.17
N GLU A 509 10.44 -4.57 9.11
CA GLU A 509 11.05 -5.91 8.99
C GLU A 509 10.62 -6.89 10.09
N VAL A 510 9.50 -6.62 10.76
CA VAL A 510 8.97 -7.45 11.83
C VAL A 510 8.50 -8.77 11.24
N GLY A 511 9.09 -9.87 11.70
CA GLY A 511 8.68 -11.21 11.27
C GLY A 511 7.33 -11.61 11.85
N ALA A 512 6.83 -12.75 11.41
CA ALA A 512 5.52 -13.24 11.80
C ALA A 512 5.44 -14.75 11.83
N PHE A 513 4.68 -15.25 12.80
CA PHE A 513 4.23 -16.62 12.87
C PHE A 513 2.82 -16.68 13.46
N GLY A 514 2.11 -17.77 13.20
CA GLY A 514 0.76 -17.99 13.69
C GLY A 514 0.79 -18.55 15.10
N ALA A 515 0.56 -17.69 16.10
CA ALA A 515 0.38 -18.06 17.49
C ALA A 515 -0.78 -19.06 17.62
N LYS A 516 -0.58 -20.04 18.50
CA LYS A 516 -1.51 -21.17 18.68
C LYS A 516 -2.26 -21.13 20.00
N GLY A 517 -1.77 -20.38 20.98
CA GLY A 517 -2.41 -20.27 22.28
C GLY A 517 -3.45 -19.15 22.34
N ALA A 518 -4.13 -19.09 23.48
CA ALA A 518 -5.18 -18.13 23.77
C ALA A 518 -4.66 -16.69 23.93
N LEU A 519 -5.40 -15.70 23.43
CA LEU A 519 -5.20 -14.30 23.81
C LEU A 519 -5.32 -14.16 25.33
N GLN A 520 -4.28 -13.58 25.93
CA GLN A 520 -4.19 -13.30 27.36
C GLN A 520 -4.35 -11.83 27.65
N VAL A 521 -5.03 -11.52 28.75
CA VAL A 521 -5.10 -10.19 29.37
C VAL A 521 -4.57 -10.29 30.79
N GLY A 522 -3.60 -9.44 31.14
CA GLY A 522 -3.03 -9.32 32.47
C GLY A 522 -1.77 -10.13 32.77
N ARG A 523 -1.23 -10.87 31.78
CA ARG A 523 0.03 -11.60 31.93
C ARG A 523 0.73 -11.90 30.62
N SER A 524 2.01 -12.23 30.73
CA SER A 524 2.75 -13.01 29.75
C SER A 524 2.39 -14.49 29.91
N ALA A 525 2.02 -15.16 28.82
CA ALA A 525 1.72 -16.60 28.85
C ALA A 525 2.97 -17.50 28.86
N ILE A 526 4.09 -17.01 28.33
CA ILE A 526 5.35 -17.76 28.22
C ILE A 526 6.49 -16.97 28.85
N GLY A 527 7.28 -17.62 29.71
CA GLY A 527 8.37 -16.99 30.45
C GLY A 527 7.93 -16.53 31.84
N ASP A 528 8.51 -15.43 32.33
CA ASP A 528 8.03 -14.77 33.55
C ASP A 528 6.62 -14.22 33.29
N PRO A 529 5.60 -14.58 34.10
CA PRO A 529 4.23 -14.14 33.87
C PRO A 529 4.03 -12.63 33.93
N GLU A 530 4.87 -11.88 34.67
CA GLU A 530 4.80 -10.42 34.75
C GLU A 530 3.35 -9.90 34.95
N TYR A 531 2.66 -10.35 36.00
CA TYR A 531 1.23 -10.05 36.17
C TYR A 531 0.94 -8.55 36.28
N TRP A 532 -0.02 -8.07 35.48
CA TRP A 532 -0.52 -6.70 35.56
C TRP A 532 -1.35 -6.47 36.83
N PRO A 533 -1.08 -5.41 37.60
CA PRO A 533 -1.98 -4.93 38.64
C PRO A 533 -2.88 -3.81 38.11
N GLY A 534 -4.17 -3.90 38.42
CA GLY A 534 -5.12 -2.83 38.24
C GLY A 534 -6.17 -3.08 37.15
N PRO A 535 -7.03 -2.07 36.93
CA PRO A 535 -8.10 -2.09 35.95
C PRO A 535 -7.65 -2.25 34.49
N VAL A 536 -8.44 -2.99 33.72
CA VAL A 536 -8.35 -3.14 32.26
C VAL A 536 -9.76 -3.12 31.68
N ASP A 537 -9.94 -2.48 30.53
CA ASP A 537 -11.25 -2.27 29.91
C ASP A 537 -11.17 -2.30 28.37
N ASP A 538 -12.31 -2.55 27.73
CA ASP A 538 -12.58 -2.50 26.29
C ASP A 538 -11.43 -3.05 25.42
N VAL A 539 -11.15 -4.34 25.59
CA VAL A 539 -10.16 -5.06 24.78
C VAL A 539 -10.77 -5.40 23.43
N TRP A 540 -10.08 -5.03 22.36
CA TRP A 540 -10.46 -5.36 20.99
C TRP A 540 -9.43 -6.24 20.30
N ALA A 541 -9.91 -7.15 19.46
CA ALA A 541 -9.09 -7.89 18.51
C ALA A 541 -9.64 -7.77 17.09
N PHE A 542 -8.80 -7.35 16.15
CA PHE A 542 -9.13 -7.23 14.73
C PHE A 542 -8.21 -8.12 13.88
N GLN A 543 -8.80 -8.79 12.89
CA GLN A 543 -8.04 -9.34 11.76
C GLN A 543 -7.92 -8.25 10.70
N GLY A 544 -6.77 -7.60 10.64
CA GLY A 544 -6.45 -6.48 9.75
C GLY A 544 -5.68 -5.37 10.48
N ALA A 545 -4.99 -4.54 9.72
CA ALA A 545 -4.31 -3.36 10.25
C ALA A 545 -5.28 -2.17 10.22
N LEU A 546 -5.60 -1.61 11.39
CA LEU A 546 -6.42 -0.40 11.47
C LEU A 546 -5.62 0.84 11.10
N THR A 547 -6.28 1.80 10.45
CA THR A 547 -5.72 3.14 10.25
C THR A 547 -5.81 3.95 11.54
N TRP A 548 -5.04 5.04 11.62
CA TRP A 548 -5.12 5.99 12.73
C TRP A 548 -6.56 6.51 12.96
N GLN A 549 -7.29 6.85 11.89
CA GLN A 549 -8.68 7.30 12.01
C GLN A 549 -9.59 6.22 12.63
N GLN A 550 -9.38 4.96 12.26
CA GLN A 550 -10.16 3.85 12.81
C GLN A 550 -9.84 3.62 14.29
N ILE A 551 -8.56 3.74 14.70
CA ILE A 551 -8.14 3.63 16.10
C ILE A 551 -8.73 4.76 16.94
N SER A 552 -8.72 6.00 16.42
CA SER A 552 -9.34 7.15 17.10
C SER A 552 -10.85 6.93 17.29
N GLY A 553 -11.52 6.32 16.32
CA GLY A 553 -12.92 5.92 16.42
C GLY A 553 -13.22 4.81 17.42
N LEU A 554 -12.21 4.14 18.00
CA LEU A 554 -12.42 3.17 19.09
C LEU A 554 -12.59 3.84 20.45
N ARG A 555 -12.36 5.16 20.56
CA ARG A 555 -12.66 5.89 21.78
C ARG A 555 -14.18 6.03 21.96
N PRO A 556 -14.70 5.70 23.15
CA PRO A 556 -16.11 5.88 23.48
C PRO A 556 -16.68 7.30 23.30
N ASP A 557 -15.87 8.37 23.18
CA ASP A 557 -16.35 9.74 22.93
C ASP A 557 -15.39 10.60 22.08
N ALA A 558 -15.22 10.29 20.78
CA ALA A 558 -14.69 11.30 19.87
C ALA A 558 -15.77 12.38 19.69
N PRO A 559 -15.54 13.65 20.08
CA PRO A 559 -16.52 14.71 19.84
C PRO A 559 -16.75 14.81 18.33
N THR A 560 -17.99 14.62 17.90
CA THR A 560 -18.43 15.02 16.57
C THR A 560 -18.25 16.53 16.51
N TRP A 561 -17.18 17.00 15.86
CA TRP A 561 -17.07 18.39 15.48
C TRP A 561 -18.23 18.67 14.53
N GLY A 562 -19.19 19.45 15.02
CA GLY A 562 -20.33 19.96 14.25
C GLY A 562 -19.92 21.03 13.25
#